data_AF-A0A850F9N4-F1
#
_entry.id   AF-A0A850F9N4-F1
#
_cell.length_a   1.000
_cell.length_b   1.000
_cell.length_c   1.000
_cell.angle_alpha   90.00
_cell.angle_beta   90.00
_cell.angle_gamma   90.00
#
_symmetry.space_group_name_H-M   'P 1'
#
loop_
_entity.id
_entity.type
_entity.pdbx_description
1 polymer ?
#
loop_
_entity_poly.entity_id
_entity_poly.type
_entity_poly.pdbx_seq_one_letter_code
_entity_poly.pdbx_strand_id
1 'polypeptide(L)' 'MFTGLPSLTHEQQQQAVERIQALMAEGVSSGEAIARVAQEIRATHTGGRVAARFEDEEE' A
#
# COMPACT_ATOMS: atom_id res chain seq x y z
N MET A 1 6.60 0.04 16.83
CA MET A 1 6.74 1.24 15.97
C MET A 1 5.55 1.26 15.02
N PHE A 2 4.76 2.34 15.01
CA PHE A 2 3.46 2.43 14.35
C PHE A 2 3.58 2.56 12.81
N THR A 3 3.06 1.60 12.06
CA THR A 3 2.89 1.69 10.59
C THR A 3 1.48 2.18 10.29
N GLY A 4 1.34 3.49 10.07
CA GLY A 4 0.11 4.08 9.53
C GLY A 4 -0.11 3.60 8.11
N LEU A 5 -0.90 2.53 7.95
CA LEU A 5 -1.31 2.06 6.63
C LEU A 5 -2.45 2.98 6.15
N PRO A 6 -2.35 3.56 4.94
CA PRO A 6 -3.43 4.33 4.35
C PRO A 6 -4.62 3.38 4.13
N SER A 7 -5.83 3.77 4.57
CA SER A 7 -7.03 3.03 4.21
C SER A 7 -7.42 3.34 2.77
N LEU A 8 -7.23 2.36 1.90
CA LEU A 8 -7.59 2.42 0.49
C LEU A 8 -9.06 2.01 0.31
N THR A 9 -9.80 2.74 -0.50
CA THR A 9 -11.09 2.25 -1.02
C THR A 9 -10.87 1.01 -1.90
N HIS A 10 -11.92 0.21 -2.14
CA HIS A 10 -11.81 -0.94 -3.06
C HIS A 10 -11.29 -0.53 -4.45
N GLU A 11 -11.71 0.63 -4.96
CA GLU A 11 -11.22 1.17 -6.22
C GLU A 11 -9.72 1.48 -6.16
N GLN A 12 -9.25 2.14 -5.09
CA GLN A 12 -7.83 2.44 -4.91
C GLN A 12 -6.97 1.18 -4.73
N GLN A 13 -7.52 0.13 -4.12
CA GLN A 13 -6.86 -1.18 -4.03
C GLN A 13 -6.71 -1.80 -5.41
N GLN A 14 -7.75 -1.77 -6.25
CA GLN A 14 -7.70 -2.31 -7.61
C GLN A 14 -6.69 -1.55 -8.48
N GLN A 15 -6.67 -0.22 -8.38
CA GLN A 15 -5.69 0.63 -9.06
C GLN A 15 -4.25 0.31 -8.62
N ALA A 16 -4.02 0.08 -7.32
CA ALA A 16 -2.71 -0.31 -6.81
C ALA A 16 -2.25 -1.66 -7.38
N VAL A 17 -3.17 -2.63 -7.49
CA VAL A 17 -2.89 -3.95 -8.09
C VAL A 17 -2.53 -3.82 -9.57
N GLU A 18 -3.31 -3.08 -10.35
CA GLU A 18 -3.03 -2.85 -11.77
C GLU A 18 -1.68 -2.14 -11.97
N ARG A 19 -1.36 -1.17 -11.12
CA ARG A 19 -0.10 -0.45 -11.17
C ARG A 19 1.10 -1.34 -10.88
N ILE A 20 1.01 -2.21 -9.87
CA ILE A 20 2.05 -3.20 -9.57
C ILE A 20 2.25 -4.15 -10.76
N GLN A 21 1.15 -4.64 -11.37
CA GLN A 21 1.24 -5.51 -12.54
C GLN A 21 1.88 -4.83 -13.76
N ALA A 22 1.55 -3.56 -14.01
CA ALA A 22 2.19 -2.78 -15.07
C ALA A 22 3.71 -2.64 -14.85
N LEU A 23 4.13 -2.32 -13.62
CA LEU A 23 5.55 -2.24 -13.28
C LEU A 23 6.27 -3.58 -13.46
N MET A 24 5.63 -4.69 -13.10
CA MET A 24 6.19 -6.03 -13.35
C MET A 24 6.30 -6.35 -14.85
N ALA A 25 5.34 -5.91 -15.67
CA ALA A 25 5.40 -6.05 -17.12
C ALA A 25 6.54 -5.23 -17.75
N GLU A 26 6.91 -4.11 -17.13
CA GLU A 26 8.09 -3.30 -17.47
C GLU A 26 9.42 -3.94 -17.01
N GLY A 27 9.37 -5.08 -16.30
CA GLY A 27 10.55 -5.80 -15.80
C GLY A 27 10.99 -5.37 -14.40
N VAL A 28 10.20 -4.57 -13.69
CA VAL A 28 10.46 -4.20 -12.29
C VAL A 28 10.19 -5.41 -11.38
N SER A 29 11.08 -5.66 -10.42
CA SER A 29 10.87 -6.73 -9.44
C SER A 29 9.61 -6.49 -8.61
N SER A 30 8.92 -7.56 -8.20
CA SER A 30 7.67 -7.44 -7.44
C SER A 30 7.85 -6.64 -6.13
N GLY A 31 8.97 -6.81 -5.43
CA GLY A 31 9.26 -6.07 -4.20
C GLY A 31 9.46 -4.57 -4.44
N GLU A 32 10.16 -4.20 -5.51
CA GLU A 32 10.35 -2.80 -5.88
C GLU A 32 9.06 -2.16 -6.41
N ALA A 33 8.26 -2.91 -7.19
CA ALA A 33 6.95 -2.46 -7.66
C ALA A 33 6.02 -2.13 -6.48
N ILE A 34 5.94 -3.01 -5.48
CA ILE A 34 5.15 -2.77 -4.26
C ILE A 34 5.66 -1.54 -3.51
N ALA A 35 6.98 -1.39 -3.36
CA ALA A 35 7.56 -0.25 -2.65
C ALA A 35 7.24 1.09 -3.33
N ARG A 36 7.33 1.15 -4.68
CA ARG A 36 6.97 2.32 -5.48
C ARG A 36 5.50 2.67 -5.32
N VAL A 37 4.59 1.71 -5.50
CA VAL A 37 3.14 1.95 -5.36
C VAL A 37 2.77 2.35 -3.94
N ALA A 38 3.38 1.75 -2.92
CA ALA A 38 3.17 2.15 -1.54
C ALA A 38 3.65 3.60 -1.27
N GLN A 39 4.71 4.05 -1.94
CA GLN A 39 5.17 5.43 -1.87
C GLN A 39 4.24 6.39 -2.59
N GLU A 40 3.76 6.04 -3.80
CA GLU A 40 2.76 6.79 -4.56
C GLU A 40 1.48 6.99 -3.73
N ILE A 41 1.00 5.92 -3.08
CA ILE A 41 -0.17 5.97 -2.20
C ILE A 41 0.07 6.89 -1.01
N ARG A 42 1.21 6.75 -0.31
CA ARG A 42 1.53 7.63 0.84
C ARG A 42 1.68 9.11 0.44
N ALA A 43 2.18 9.39 -0.76
CA ALA A 43 2.29 10.75 -1.28
C ALA A 43 0.93 11.36 -1.64
N THR A 44 -0.01 10.52 -2.11
CA THR A 44 -1.35 10.96 -2.56
C THR A 44 -2.36 11.00 -1.41
N HIS A 45 -2.26 10.09 -0.44
CA HIS A 45 -3.11 10.05 0.75
C HIS A 45 -2.65 11.03 1.83
N THR A 46 -3.18 12.26 1.80
CA THR A 46 -3.13 13.20 2.94
C THR A 46 -4.29 12.96 3.94
N GLY A 47 -5.29 12.15 3.58
CA GLY A 47 -6.50 11.92 4.37
C GLY A 47 -6.52 10.59 5.14
N GLY A 48 -6.75 10.67 6.46
CA GLY A 48 -7.18 9.56 7.32
C GLY A 48 -6.14 8.46 7.57
N ARG A 49 -5.33 8.61 8.62
CA ARG A 49 -4.53 7.49 9.15
C ARG A 49 -5.51 6.48 9.77
N VAL A 50 -5.69 5.31 9.13
CA VAL A 50 -6.35 4.21 9.83
C VAL A 50 -5.35 3.63 10.82
N ALA A 51 -5.70 3.72 12.10
CA ALA A 51 -5.00 3.02 13.16
C ALA A 51 -5.28 1.53 12.98
N ALA A 52 -4.42 0.84 12.24
CA ALA A 52 -4.36 -0.61 12.31
C ALA A 52 -3.90 -0.97 13.73
N ARG A 53 -4.87 -1.29 14.60
CA ARG A 53 -4.62 -1.88 15.91
C ARG A 53 -4.31 -3.35 15.65
N PHE A 54 -3.03 -3.65 15.52
CA PHE A 54 -2.57 -5.01 15.74
C PHE A 54 -2.67 -5.20 17.25
N GLU A 55 -3.77 -5.79 17.72
CA GLU A 55 -3.72 -6.46 19.01
C GLU A 55 -2.65 -7.53 18.83
N ASP A 56 -1.48 -7.32 19.45
CA ASP A 56 -0.65 -8.43 19.88
C ASP A 56 -1.61 -9.29 20.69
N GLU A 57 -2.12 -10.35 20.06
CA GLU A 57 -2.82 -11.42 20.76
C GLU A 57 -1.72 -12.09 21.60
N GLU A 58 -1.48 -11.49 22.77
CA GLU A 58 -0.69 -12.08 23.83
C GLU A 58 -1.45 -13.31 24.34
N GLU A 59 -1.07 -14.51 23.86
CA GLU A 59 -0.73 -15.68 24.69
C GLU A 59 0.04 -16.75 23.90
#